data_AF-A0A290Z566-F1
#
_entry.id   AF-A0A290Z566-F1
#
_cell.length_a   1.000
_cell.length_b   1.000
_cell.length_c   1.000
_cell.angle_alpha   90.00
_cell.angle_beta   90.00
_cell.angle_gamma   90.00
#
_symmetry.space_group_name_H-M   'P 1'
#
loop_
_entity.id
_entity.type
_entity.pdbx_description
1 polymer ?
#
loop_
_entity_poly.entity_id
_entity_poly.type
_entity_poly.pdbx_seq_one_letter_code
_entity_poly.pdbx_strand_id
1 'polypeptide(L)'
;MPTEQQEQAFEKLRKCRDRSEQQKLMEKLRRSEPEWFKRELRSLRDDLGLTPELRFTIALFLCKHLREPSVTLIDLAHDYRLPQDDALKAVRENRGDKRARQVCDAQFFACAPGGPGDVFATVAAICEAYGKVKPVEYYAKLQEWLAWDYRIRNTAFGKAGNEFSEWQRKTYRRALFLDRDAPQGDKFSHAKAAWGLDKKLGRALFHKLAADVGVDATLKFQAAGEVGDDPVRIELCEQAAEGTKDKALLVKALRLAYSSDQDRAVWFTALLLKRWPEREWDSLQRDLDGQHRKRVSALLAPPEKTNPA
;
A
#
# COMPACT_ATOMS: atom_id res chain seq x y z
N MET A 1 -57.67 -9.67 -14.05
CA MET A 1 -56.92 -9.78 -15.33
C MET A 1 -56.33 -8.43 -15.58
N PRO A 2 -55.02 -8.32 -15.90
CA PRO A 2 -54.40 -7.02 -16.07
C PRO A 2 -55.02 -6.26 -17.22
N THR A 3 -55.07 -4.93 -17.10
CA THR A 3 -55.47 -4.06 -18.20
C THR A 3 -54.33 -3.95 -19.21
N GLU A 4 -54.65 -3.72 -20.48
CA GLU A 4 -53.66 -3.50 -21.55
C GLU A 4 -52.63 -2.41 -21.18
N GLN A 5 -53.09 -1.39 -20.43
CA GLN A 5 -52.23 -0.32 -19.91
C GLN A 5 -51.23 -0.82 -18.84
N GLN A 6 -51.60 -1.81 -18.03
CA GLN A 6 -50.70 -2.44 -17.05
C GLN A 6 -49.63 -3.29 -17.76
N GLU A 7 -50.01 -4.06 -18.77
CA GLU A 7 -49.07 -4.87 -19.56
C GLU A 7 -48.05 -3.98 -20.29
N GLN A 8 -48.50 -2.90 -20.92
CA GLN A 8 -47.62 -1.92 -21.57
C GLN A 8 -46.65 -1.25 -20.59
N ALA A 9 -47.10 -0.97 -19.36
CA ALA A 9 -46.25 -0.36 -18.34
C ALA A 9 -45.18 -1.33 -17.79
N PHE A 10 -45.48 -2.63 -17.68
CA PHE A 10 -44.50 -3.66 -17.32
C PHE A 10 -43.49 -3.92 -18.45
N GLU A 11 -43.93 -3.93 -19.71
CA GLU A 11 -43.04 -3.95 -20.87
C GLU A 11 -42.11 -2.72 -20.90
N LYS A 12 -42.64 -1.55 -20.55
CA LYS A 12 -41.82 -0.34 -20.40
C LYS A 12 -40.82 -0.49 -19.26
N LEU A 13 -41.21 -1.05 -18.11
CA LEU A 13 -40.32 -1.30 -16.99
C LEU A 13 -39.14 -2.21 -17.38
N ARG A 14 -39.39 -3.28 -18.16
CA ARG A 14 -38.34 -4.19 -18.66
C ARG A 14 -37.29 -3.48 -19.51
N LYS A 15 -37.71 -2.52 -20.33
CA LYS A 15 -36.85 -1.81 -21.30
C LYS A 15 -36.23 -0.54 -20.72
N CYS A 16 -36.79 -0.02 -19.63
CA CYS A 16 -36.35 1.21 -18.99
C CYS A 16 -35.00 1.01 -18.30
N ARG A 17 -34.01 1.82 -18.66
CA ARG A 17 -32.69 1.81 -18.00
C ARG A 17 -32.58 2.84 -16.87
N ASP A 18 -33.36 3.91 -16.91
CA ASP A 18 -33.34 4.94 -15.87
C ASP A 18 -34.04 4.46 -14.60
N ARG A 19 -33.33 4.54 -13.48
CA ARG A 19 -33.80 4.02 -12.19
C ARG A 19 -34.93 4.86 -11.58
N SER A 20 -34.92 6.18 -11.79
CA SER A 20 -35.98 7.07 -11.30
C SER A 20 -37.28 6.78 -12.05
N GLU A 21 -37.20 6.57 -13.36
CA GLU A 21 -38.33 6.18 -14.18
C GLU A 21 -38.85 4.79 -13.82
N GLN A 22 -37.97 3.80 -13.59
CA GLN A 22 -38.37 2.48 -13.09
C GLN A 22 -39.18 2.60 -11.78
N GLN A 23 -38.70 3.40 -10.81
CA GLN A 23 -39.42 3.63 -9.55
C GLN A 23 -40.78 4.29 -9.78
N LYS A 24 -40.85 5.34 -10.61
CA LYS A 24 -42.11 6.02 -10.94
C LYS A 24 -43.12 5.06 -11.60
N LEU A 25 -42.66 4.17 -12.48
CA LEU A 25 -43.51 3.17 -13.13
C LEU A 25 -44.05 2.16 -12.12
N MET A 26 -43.18 1.63 -11.24
CA MET A 26 -43.60 0.70 -10.18
C MET A 26 -44.58 1.36 -9.20
N GLU A 27 -44.38 2.62 -8.81
CA GLU A 27 -45.31 3.35 -7.95
C GLU A 27 -46.68 3.58 -8.58
N LYS A 28 -46.71 3.90 -9.89
CA LYS A 28 -47.96 4.04 -10.65
C LYS A 28 -48.73 2.72 -10.68
N LEU A 29 -48.03 1.62 -10.97
CA LEU A 29 -48.62 0.29 -11.08
C LEU A 29 -49.15 -0.24 -9.73
N ARG A 30 -48.46 0.06 -8.63
CA ARG A 30 -48.84 -0.36 -7.26
C ARG A 30 -50.28 0.01 -6.89
N ARG A 31 -50.81 1.11 -7.42
CA ARG A 31 -52.15 1.63 -7.07
C ARG A 31 -53.31 0.80 -7.63
N SER A 32 -53.05 -0.09 -8.57
CA SER A 32 -54.09 -0.64 -9.46
C SER A 32 -54.49 -2.10 -9.20
N GLU A 33 -53.69 -2.91 -8.48
CA GLU A 33 -54.06 -4.24 -7.93
C GLU A 33 -52.85 -4.83 -7.16
N PRO A 34 -52.81 -4.79 -5.81
CA PRO A 34 -51.58 -5.05 -5.05
C PRO A 34 -51.00 -6.47 -5.18
N GLU A 35 -51.84 -7.51 -5.16
CA GLU A 35 -51.37 -8.90 -5.18
C GLU A 35 -50.92 -9.36 -6.56
N TRP A 36 -51.67 -8.98 -7.62
CA TRP A 36 -51.24 -9.25 -9.00
C TRP A 36 -49.92 -8.54 -9.30
N PHE A 37 -49.83 -7.24 -8.98
CA PHE A 37 -48.62 -6.44 -9.18
C PHE A 37 -47.41 -7.02 -8.44
N LYS A 38 -47.60 -7.46 -7.20
CA LYS A 38 -46.54 -8.08 -6.39
C LYS A 38 -46.04 -9.37 -7.03
N ARG A 39 -46.95 -10.23 -7.52
CA ARG A 39 -46.59 -11.48 -8.21
C ARG A 39 -45.81 -11.19 -9.49
N GLU A 40 -46.24 -10.20 -10.27
CA GLU A 40 -45.58 -9.86 -11.53
C GLU A 40 -44.17 -9.29 -11.30
N LEU A 41 -43.99 -8.42 -10.30
CA LEU A 41 -42.66 -7.94 -9.91
C LEU A 41 -41.74 -9.07 -9.44
N ARG A 42 -42.26 -10.07 -8.71
CA ARG A 42 -41.46 -11.26 -8.35
C ARG A 42 -41.01 -12.02 -9.59
N SER A 43 -41.92 -12.24 -10.53
CA SER A 43 -41.60 -12.91 -11.79
C SER A 43 -40.49 -12.17 -12.56
N LEU A 44 -40.55 -10.84 -12.62
CA LEU A 44 -39.49 -10.05 -13.24
C LEU A 44 -38.17 -10.11 -12.46
N ARG A 45 -38.20 -10.02 -11.13
CA ARG A 45 -36.99 -10.12 -10.31
C ARG A 45 -36.27 -11.45 -10.52
N ASP A 46 -37.02 -12.53 -10.70
CA ASP A 46 -36.49 -13.89 -10.81
C ASP A 46 -36.13 -14.26 -12.26
N ASP A 47 -36.47 -13.41 -13.24
CA ASP A 47 -36.12 -13.57 -14.65
C ASP A 47 -34.60 -13.33 -14.87
N LEU A 48 -33.89 -14.41 -15.22
CA LEU A 48 -32.45 -14.39 -15.49
C LEU A 48 -32.09 -13.66 -16.80
N GLY A 49 -33.07 -13.41 -17.68
CA GLY A 49 -32.88 -12.61 -18.89
C GLY A 49 -32.76 -11.10 -18.62
N LEU A 50 -33.09 -10.65 -17.40
CA LEU A 50 -32.97 -9.24 -17.02
C LEU A 50 -31.62 -8.92 -16.37
N THR A 51 -31.19 -7.67 -16.54
CA THR A 51 -29.96 -7.15 -15.94
C THR A 51 -30.02 -7.24 -14.41
N PRO A 52 -28.92 -7.62 -13.72
CA PRO A 52 -28.86 -7.68 -12.27
C PRO A 52 -29.31 -6.39 -11.56
N GLU A 53 -29.05 -5.22 -12.14
CA GLU A 53 -29.39 -3.89 -11.60
C GLU A 53 -30.91 -3.64 -11.58
N LEU A 54 -31.61 -4.05 -12.65
CA LEU A 54 -33.07 -3.99 -12.71
C LEU A 54 -33.68 -4.97 -11.70
N ARG A 55 -33.17 -6.20 -11.64
CA ARG A 55 -33.61 -7.22 -10.66
C ARG A 55 -33.41 -6.72 -9.23
N PHE A 56 -32.28 -6.08 -8.96
CA PHE A 56 -32.00 -5.45 -7.67
C PHE A 56 -32.95 -4.28 -7.36
N THR A 57 -33.22 -3.43 -8.34
CA THR A 57 -34.16 -2.30 -8.18
C THR A 57 -35.58 -2.79 -7.89
N ILE A 58 -36.03 -3.85 -8.54
CA ILE A 58 -37.32 -4.48 -8.26
C ILE A 58 -37.32 -5.11 -6.86
N ALA A 59 -36.28 -5.87 -6.50
CA ALA A 59 -36.15 -6.46 -5.16
C ALA A 59 -36.17 -5.38 -4.06
N LEU A 60 -35.51 -4.25 -4.29
CA LEU A 60 -35.48 -3.12 -3.36
C LEU A 60 -36.87 -2.49 -3.20
N PHE A 61 -37.61 -2.36 -4.31
CA PHE A 61 -38.98 -1.87 -4.29
C PHE A 61 -39.91 -2.81 -3.51
N LEU A 62 -39.83 -4.12 -3.77
CA LEU A 62 -40.58 -5.16 -3.06
C LEU A 62 -40.30 -5.13 -1.55
N CYS A 63 -39.03 -4.99 -1.17
CA CYS A 63 -38.63 -4.88 0.24
C CYS A 63 -39.21 -3.63 0.90
N LYS A 64 -39.00 -2.45 0.31
CA LYS A 64 -39.38 -1.16 0.92
C LYS A 64 -40.88 -0.90 0.95
N HIS A 65 -41.60 -1.31 -0.10
CA HIS A 65 -42.99 -0.91 -0.29
C HIS A 65 -43.98 -2.05 -0.09
N LEU A 66 -43.56 -3.29 -0.28
CA LEU A 66 -44.44 -4.48 -0.19
C LEU A 66 -44.03 -5.45 0.94
N ARG A 67 -43.14 -4.98 1.85
CA ARG A 67 -42.68 -5.68 3.07
C ARG A 67 -42.08 -7.06 2.81
N GLU A 68 -41.39 -7.23 1.68
CA GLU A 68 -40.65 -8.47 1.43
C GLU A 68 -39.35 -8.54 2.26
N PRO A 69 -38.90 -9.75 2.63
CA PRO A 69 -37.59 -9.92 3.26
C PRO A 69 -36.47 -9.34 2.42
N SER A 70 -35.50 -8.71 3.07
CA SER A 70 -34.34 -8.10 2.40
C SER A 70 -33.32 -9.13 1.91
N VAL A 71 -33.49 -10.42 2.21
CA VAL A 71 -32.52 -11.49 1.88
C VAL A 71 -32.21 -11.55 0.38
N THR A 72 -33.20 -11.33 -0.48
CA THR A 72 -32.98 -11.35 -1.94
C THR A 72 -32.07 -10.22 -2.42
N LEU A 73 -31.97 -9.11 -1.68
CA LEU A 73 -31.01 -8.05 -1.99
C LEU A 73 -29.58 -8.54 -1.84
N ILE A 74 -29.29 -9.26 -0.75
CA ILE A 74 -27.94 -9.77 -0.51
C ILE A 74 -27.64 -11.00 -1.38
N ASP A 75 -28.64 -11.81 -1.73
CA ASP A 75 -28.50 -12.87 -2.75
C ASP A 75 -28.01 -12.28 -4.07
N LEU A 76 -28.70 -11.26 -4.59
CA LEU A 76 -28.33 -10.60 -5.84
C LEU A 76 -26.96 -9.93 -5.78
N ALA A 77 -26.63 -9.26 -4.67
CA ALA A 77 -25.33 -8.62 -4.50
C ALA A 77 -24.16 -9.60 -4.34
N HIS A 78 -24.44 -10.82 -3.86
CA HIS A 78 -23.46 -11.88 -3.71
C HIS A 78 -23.23 -12.63 -5.03
N ASP A 79 -24.31 -12.97 -5.72
CA ASP A 79 -24.25 -13.80 -6.93
C ASP A 79 -23.85 -13.00 -8.17
N TYR A 80 -24.10 -11.69 -8.17
CA TYR A 80 -23.81 -10.80 -9.29
C TYR A 80 -22.92 -9.64 -8.87
N ARG A 81 -22.04 -9.20 -9.77
CA ARG A 81 -21.22 -8.00 -9.56
C ARG A 81 -22.05 -6.73 -9.74
N LEU A 82 -22.81 -6.38 -8.71
CA LEU A 82 -23.58 -5.15 -8.69
C LEU A 82 -22.68 -3.91 -8.55
N PRO A 83 -23.14 -2.75 -9.05
CA PRO A 83 -22.54 -1.46 -8.74
C PRO A 83 -22.42 -1.23 -7.22
N GLN A 84 -21.39 -0.50 -6.80
CA GLN A 84 -21.06 -0.29 -5.39
C GLN A 84 -22.24 0.19 -4.55
N ASP A 85 -22.99 1.18 -5.03
CA ASP A 85 -24.14 1.73 -4.30
C ASP A 85 -25.21 0.67 -4.00
N ASP A 86 -25.47 -0.23 -4.96
CA ASP A 86 -26.44 -1.31 -4.84
C ASP A 86 -25.93 -2.42 -3.93
N ALA A 87 -24.68 -2.85 -4.11
CA ALA A 87 -24.04 -3.84 -3.26
C ALA A 87 -24.02 -3.37 -1.79
N LEU A 88 -23.61 -2.12 -1.53
CA LEU A 88 -23.57 -1.55 -0.19
C LEU A 88 -24.97 -1.22 0.37
N LYS A 89 -25.96 -0.99 -0.50
CA LYS A 89 -27.36 -0.94 -0.07
C LYS A 89 -27.85 -2.31 0.40
N ALA A 90 -27.52 -3.38 -0.33
CA ALA A 90 -27.85 -4.75 0.06
C ALA A 90 -27.26 -5.13 1.42
N VAL A 91 -25.99 -4.76 1.64
CA VAL A 91 -25.27 -4.97 2.91
C VAL A 91 -25.95 -4.23 4.06
N ARG A 92 -26.35 -2.97 3.87
CA ARG A 92 -27.04 -2.18 4.92
C ARG A 92 -28.35 -2.83 5.37
N GLU A 93 -29.14 -3.33 4.43
CA GLU A 93 -30.41 -4.00 4.72
C GLU A 93 -30.23 -5.44 5.26
N ASN A 94 -29.01 -5.99 5.22
CA ASN A 94 -28.71 -7.37 5.59
C ASN A 94 -27.42 -7.53 6.42
N ARG A 95 -27.13 -6.61 7.35
CA ARG A 95 -25.88 -6.64 8.16
C ARG A 95 -25.69 -7.94 8.97
N GLY A 96 -26.77 -8.65 9.26
CA GLY A 96 -26.77 -9.94 9.96
C GLY A 96 -26.39 -11.14 9.07
N ASP A 97 -26.47 -11.01 7.74
CA ASP A 97 -26.24 -12.11 6.81
C ASP A 97 -24.74 -12.44 6.71
N LYS A 98 -24.42 -13.73 6.67
CA LYS A 98 -23.05 -14.24 6.54
C LYS A 98 -22.36 -13.82 5.24
N ARG A 99 -23.13 -13.53 4.18
CA ARG A 99 -22.64 -13.09 2.86
C ARG A 99 -22.30 -11.62 2.81
N ALA A 100 -22.76 -10.81 3.77
CA ALA A 100 -22.49 -9.37 3.79
C ALA A 100 -20.99 -9.06 3.74
N ARG A 101 -20.16 -9.84 4.45
CA ARG A 101 -18.69 -9.70 4.39
C ARG A 101 -18.13 -10.05 3.01
N GLN A 102 -18.64 -11.10 2.37
CA GLN A 102 -18.18 -11.51 1.04
C GLN A 102 -18.49 -10.44 -0.02
N VAL A 103 -19.68 -9.82 0.06
CA VAL A 103 -20.03 -8.68 -0.80
C VAL A 103 -19.11 -7.49 -0.55
N CYS A 104 -18.84 -7.13 0.70
CA CYS A 104 -17.89 -6.05 1.03
C CYS A 104 -16.48 -6.33 0.49
N ASP A 105 -15.98 -7.55 0.68
CA ASP A 105 -14.67 -7.97 0.17
C ASP A 105 -14.61 -7.92 -1.36
N ALA A 106 -15.67 -8.35 -2.06
CA ALA A 106 -15.76 -8.25 -3.52
C ALA A 106 -15.70 -6.79 -4.00
N GLN A 107 -16.38 -5.85 -3.32
CA GLN A 107 -16.32 -4.43 -3.66
C GLN A 107 -14.94 -3.82 -3.42
N PHE A 108 -14.26 -4.21 -2.34
CA PHE A 108 -12.88 -3.80 -2.09
C PHE A 108 -11.93 -4.29 -3.21
N PHE A 109 -12.03 -5.57 -3.59
CA PHE A 109 -11.18 -6.15 -4.64
C PHE A 109 -11.51 -5.61 -6.04
N ALA A 110 -12.74 -5.19 -6.30
CA ALA A 110 -13.12 -4.54 -7.56
C ALA A 110 -12.45 -3.18 -7.77
N CYS A 111 -11.98 -2.54 -6.69
CA CYS A 111 -11.25 -1.27 -6.76
C CYS A 111 -9.76 -1.43 -7.06
N ALA A 112 -9.26 -2.67 -7.23
CA ALA A 112 -7.86 -2.93 -7.57
C ALA A 112 -7.37 -2.04 -8.72
N PRO A 113 -6.07 -1.72 -8.81
CA PRO A 113 -5.52 -0.78 -9.78
C PRO A 113 -5.98 -1.07 -11.21
N GLY A 114 -6.48 -0.03 -11.89
CA GLY A 114 -7.19 -0.15 -13.17
C GLY A 114 -8.72 -0.29 -13.04
N GLY A 115 -9.24 -0.40 -11.81
CA GLY A 115 -10.65 -0.35 -11.49
C GLY A 115 -11.21 1.08 -11.43
N PRO A 116 -12.54 1.23 -11.40
CA PRO A 116 -13.20 2.53 -11.56
C PRO A 116 -13.26 3.40 -10.29
N GLY A 117 -12.71 2.96 -9.15
CA GLY A 117 -12.98 3.57 -7.84
C GLY A 117 -11.74 3.89 -7.00
N ASP A 118 -11.86 4.92 -6.16
CA ASP A 118 -10.89 5.24 -5.10
C ASP A 118 -11.02 4.23 -3.95
N VAL A 119 -9.94 3.48 -3.69
CA VAL A 119 -9.91 2.43 -2.67
C VAL A 119 -10.22 2.93 -1.26
N PHE A 120 -9.81 4.15 -0.91
CA PHE A 120 -10.06 4.73 0.42
C PHE A 120 -11.53 5.13 0.56
N ALA A 121 -12.12 5.72 -0.49
CA ALA A 121 -13.54 6.03 -0.52
C ALA A 121 -14.38 4.75 -0.42
N THR A 122 -13.99 3.68 -1.13
CA THR A 122 -14.67 2.38 -1.06
C THR A 122 -14.56 1.74 0.32
N VAL A 123 -13.39 1.76 0.95
CA VAL A 123 -13.22 1.24 2.32
C VAL A 123 -14.10 2.01 3.31
N ALA A 124 -14.16 3.35 3.20
CA ALA A 124 -15.04 4.16 4.04
C ALA A 124 -16.52 3.79 3.85
N ALA A 125 -16.98 3.67 2.60
CA ALA A 125 -18.35 3.29 2.27
C ALA A 125 -18.70 1.87 2.75
N ILE A 126 -17.78 0.92 2.63
CA ILE A 126 -17.94 -0.45 3.17
C ILE A 126 -18.12 -0.41 4.69
N CYS A 127 -17.25 0.31 5.40
CA CYS A 127 -17.30 0.39 6.85
C CYS A 127 -18.60 1.04 7.35
N GLU A 128 -19.06 2.10 6.68
CA GLU A 128 -20.35 2.73 6.97
C GLU A 128 -21.53 1.78 6.70
N ALA A 129 -21.50 1.10 5.55
CA ALA A 129 -22.57 0.20 5.15
C ALA A 129 -22.70 -1.01 6.08
N TYR A 130 -21.59 -1.68 6.37
CA TYR A 130 -21.60 -2.94 7.10
C TYR A 130 -21.59 -2.75 8.63
N GLY A 131 -20.87 -1.74 9.12
CA GLY A 131 -20.78 -1.42 10.56
C GLY A 131 -20.07 -2.45 11.44
N LYS A 132 -19.66 -3.60 10.89
CA LYS A 132 -19.00 -4.71 11.61
C LYS A 132 -17.50 -4.83 11.33
N VAL A 133 -16.98 -4.00 10.42
CA VAL A 133 -15.59 -4.09 9.94
C VAL A 133 -14.96 -2.72 10.05
N LYS A 134 -13.69 -2.70 10.46
CA LYS A 134 -12.93 -1.45 10.59
C LYS A 134 -12.05 -1.20 9.37
N PRO A 135 -11.75 0.06 9.02
CA PRO A 135 -10.87 0.39 7.89
C PRO A 135 -9.50 -0.30 7.98
N VAL A 136 -8.95 -0.43 9.20
CA VAL A 136 -7.67 -1.10 9.48
C VAL A 136 -7.58 -2.51 8.88
N GLU A 137 -8.68 -3.28 8.87
CA GLU A 137 -8.69 -4.63 8.30
C GLU A 137 -8.45 -4.61 6.78
N TYR A 138 -9.05 -3.66 6.08
CA TYR A 138 -8.87 -3.52 4.62
C TYR A 138 -7.50 -2.90 4.28
N TYR A 139 -7.04 -1.94 5.06
CA TYR A 139 -5.70 -1.35 4.86
C TYR A 139 -4.57 -2.36 5.09
N ALA A 140 -4.76 -3.33 6.00
CA ALA A 140 -3.84 -4.46 6.15
C ALA A 140 -3.75 -5.31 4.87
N LYS A 141 -4.89 -5.56 4.19
CA LYS A 141 -4.92 -6.33 2.92
C LYS A 141 -4.16 -5.64 1.78
N LEU A 142 -4.06 -4.31 1.78
CA LEU A 142 -3.29 -3.56 0.77
C LEU A 142 -1.79 -3.86 0.81
N GLN A 143 -1.28 -4.32 1.96
CA GLN A 143 0.12 -4.67 2.12
C GLN A 143 0.56 -5.82 1.20
N GLU A 144 -0.27 -6.87 1.15
CA GLU A 144 0.05 -8.16 0.53
C GLU A 144 -0.03 -8.10 -0.98
N TRP A 145 -0.78 -7.13 -1.51
CA TRP A 145 -1.15 -7.11 -2.91
C TRP A 145 -0.29 -6.11 -3.68
N LEU A 146 0.77 -6.63 -4.30
CA LEU A 146 1.75 -5.87 -5.09
C LEU A 146 1.15 -5.13 -6.29
N ALA A 147 -0.11 -5.41 -6.64
CA ALA A 147 -0.81 -4.65 -7.66
C ALA A 147 -0.90 -3.16 -7.29
N TRP A 148 -1.13 -2.86 -6.00
CA TRP A 148 -1.26 -1.48 -5.52
C TRP A 148 0.07 -0.74 -5.55
N ASP A 149 0.01 0.48 -6.10
CA ASP A 149 1.16 1.36 -6.13
C ASP A 149 1.67 1.70 -4.72
N TYR A 150 2.92 2.14 -4.68
CA TYR A 150 3.59 2.57 -3.46
C TYR A 150 2.78 3.62 -2.67
N ARG A 151 2.20 4.61 -3.35
CA ARG A 151 1.54 5.77 -2.71
C ARG A 151 0.27 5.37 -1.97
N ILE A 152 -0.53 4.47 -2.54
CA ILE A 152 -1.73 3.91 -1.93
C ILE A 152 -1.33 3.11 -0.69
N ARG A 153 -0.32 2.23 -0.80
CA ARG A 153 0.15 1.43 0.34
C ARG A 153 0.73 2.30 1.45
N ASN A 154 1.54 3.31 1.12
CA ASN A 154 2.11 4.23 2.10
C ASN A 154 1.02 5.07 2.79
N THR A 155 0.02 5.53 2.02
CA THR A 155 -1.13 6.28 2.56
C THR A 155 -1.99 5.42 3.48
N ALA A 156 -2.25 4.17 3.10
CA ALA A 156 -2.96 3.20 3.93
C ALA A 156 -2.22 2.94 5.25
N PHE A 157 -0.89 2.77 5.19
CA PHE A 157 -0.05 2.65 6.37
C PHE A 157 -0.09 3.93 7.23
N GLY A 158 -0.07 5.12 6.63
CA GLY A 158 -0.20 6.38 7.36
C GLY A 158 -1.54 6.52 8.09
N LYS A 159 -2.64 6.03 7.50
CA LYS A 159 -3.99 6.09 8.08
C LYS A 159 -4.20 5.09 9.23
N ALA A 160 -3.64 3.88 9.15
CA ALA A 160 -3.92 2.80 10.10
C ALA A 160 -2.70 2.28 10.87
N GLY A 161 -1.52 2.83 10.63
CA GLY A 161 -0.25 2.29 11.15
C GLY A 161 -0.22 2.15 12.67
N ASN A 162 -0.92 3.03 13.40
CA ASN A 162 -0.99 2.98 14.86
C ASN A 162 -1.95 1.89 15.40
N GLU A 163 -2.90 1.44 14.59
CA GLU A 163 -3.83 0.36 14.95
C GLU A 163 -3.29 -1.03 14.60
N PHE A 164 -2.27 -1.09 13.75
CA PHE A 164 -1.61 -2.35 13.38
C PHE A 164 -0.84 -2.95 14.57
N SER A 165 -0.90 -4.28 14.66
CA SER A 165 -0.04 -5.03 15.56
C SER A 165 1.44 -4.76 15.24
N GLU A 166 2.33 -5.02 16.20
CA GLU A 166 3.77 -4.85 15.96
C GLU A 166 4.26 -5.68 14.77
N TRP A 167 3.81 -6.93 14.65
CA TRP A 167 4.13 -7.80 13.53
C TRP A 167 3.61 -7.23 12.19
N GLN A 168 2.38 -6.72 12.16
CA GLN A 168 1.83 -6.07 10.96
C GLN A 168 2.68 -4.85 10.57
N ARG A 169 3.02 -3.98 11.54
CA ARG A 169 3.88 -2.82 11.29
C ARG A 169 5.25 -3.20 10.71
N LYS A 170 5.89 -4.24 11.25
CA LYS A 170 7.16 -4.76 10.72
C LYS A 170 7.03 -5.21 9.28
N THR A 171 6.01 -6.03 8.99
CA THR A 171 5.81 -6.59 7.65
C THR A 171 5.44 -5.50 6.63
N TYR A 172 4.61 -4.54 7.02
CA TYR A 172 4.22 -3.40 6.17
C TYR A 172 5.41 -2.49 5.85
N ARG A 173 6.21 -2.12 6.86
CA ARG A 173 7.42 -1.30 6.63
C ARG A 173 8.42 -2.00 5.73
N ARG A 174 8.60 -3.32 5.89
CA ARG A 174 9.43 -4.12 4.99
C ARG A 174 8.88 -4.10 3.57
N ALA A 175 7.56 -4.22 3.38
CA ALA A 175 6.95 -4.18 2.06
C ALA A 175 7.14 -2.81 1.38
N LEU A 176 6.90 -1.71 2.09
CA LEU A 176 7.10 -0.35 1.58
C LEU A 176 8.57 -0.06 1.25
N PHE A 177 9.50 -0.55 2.06
CA PHE A 177 10.93 -0.42 1.78
C PHE A 177 11.35 -1.14 0.49
N LEU A 178 10.82 -2.35 0.28
CA LEU A 178 11.19 -3.21 -0.87
C LEU A 178 10.45 -2.84 -2.16
N ASP A 179 9.53 -1.89 -2.09
CA ASP A 179 8.86 -1.38 -3.26
C ASP A 179 9.88 -0.67 -4.17
N ARG A 180 9.82 -0.98 -5.47
CA ARG A 180 10.71 -0.42 -6.49
C ARG A 180 10.41 1.05 -6.73
N ASP A 181 9.16 1.45 -6.58
CA ASP A 181 8.69 2.81 -6.84
C ASP A 181 8.75 3.70 -5.58
N ALA A 182 9.23 3.15 -4.45
CA ALA A 182 9.44 3.92 -3.23
C ALA A 182 10.52 5.00 -3.42
N PRO A 183 10.23 6.27 -3.09
CA PRO A 183 11.24 7.32 -3.04
C PRO A 183 12.38 6.93 -2.10
N GLN A 184 13.62 7.31 -2.45
CA GLN A 184 14.79 6.96 -1.64
C GLN A 184 14.64 7.44 -0.18
N GLY A 185 14.18 8.67 0.04
CA GLY A 185 13.95 9.22 1.38
C GLY A 185 12.91 8.43 2.20
N ASP A 186 11.93 7.82 1.54
CA ASP A 186 10.96 6.95 2.19
C ASP A 186 11.57 5.60 2.55
N LYS A 187 12.40 5.01 1.68
CA LYS A 187 13.18 3.80 2.01
C LYS A 187 14.00 4.01 3.28
N PHE A 188 14.70 5.15 3.38
CA PHE A 188 15.43 5.50 4.60
C PHE A 188 14.51 5.59 5.83
N SER A 189 13.40 6.32 5.71
CA SER A 189 12.42 6.47 6.80
C SER A 189 11.84 5.14 7.27
N HIS A 190 11.57 4.21 6.33
CA HIS A 190 11.08 2.87 6.66
C HIS A 190 12.15 2.00 7.33
N ALA A 191 13.41 2.05 6.89
CA ALA A 191 14.52 1.35 7.54
C ALA A 191 14.74 1.84 8.97
N LYS A 192 14.77 3.16 9.17
CA LYS A 192 14.90 3.79 10.50
C LYS A 192 13.76 3.40 11.43
N ALA A 193 12.52 3.46 10.94
CA ALA A 193 11.39 3.11 11.77
C ALA A 193 11.28 1.60 12.03
N ALA A 194 11.73 0.75 11.09
CA ALA A 194 11.89 -0.68 11.34
C ALA A 194 12.95 -0.95 12.41
N TRP A 195 14.06 -0.20 12.43
CA TRP A 195 15.08 -0.28 13.48
C TRP A 195 14.52 -0.01 14.88
N GLY A 196 13.65 1.00 15.00
CA GLY A 196 12.98 1.32 16.27
C GLY A 196 12.01 0.23 16.76
N LEU A 197 11.47 -0.60 15.85
CA LEU A 197 10.57 -1.71 16.19
C LEU A 197 11.32 -3.04 16.38
N ASP A 198 12.35 -3.28 15.58
CA ASP A 198 13.08 -4.53 15.52
C ASP A 198 14.47 -4.27 14.95
N LYS A 199 15.48 -4.29 15.82
CA LYS A 199 16.87 -4.03 15.42
C LYS A 199 17.37 -4.99 14.34
N LYS A 200 16.95 -6.26 14.36
CA LYS A 200 17.38 -7.25 13.37
C LYS A 200 16.79 -6.93 12.00
N LEU A 201 15.50 -6.58 11.94
CA LEU A 201 14.86 -6.14 10.71
C LEU A 201 15.47 -4.83 10.20
N GLY A 202 15.59 -3.81 11.06
CA GLY A 202 16.19 -2.53 10.70
C GLY A 202 17.59 -2.69 10.13
N ARG A 203 18.44 -3.50 10.78
CA ARG A 203 19.79 -3.82 10.30
C ARG A 203 19.76 -4.39 8.88
N ALA A 204 18.90 -5.38 8.64
CA ALA A 204 18.76 -5.98 7.31
C ALA A 204 18.28 -4.98 6.25
N LEU A 205 17.40 -4.05 6.60
CA LEU A 205 16.95 -3.01 5.68
C LEU A 205 18.04 -1.98 5.39
N PHE A 206 18.85 -1.60 6.39
CA PHE A 206 19.96 -0.69 6.15
C PHE A 206 21.07 -1.29 5.29
N HIS A 207 21.41 -2.58 5.47
CA HIS A 207 22.30 -3.28 4.54
C HIS A 207 21.77 -3.23 3.10
N LYS A 208 20.45 -3.45 2.92
CA LYS A 208 19.82 -3.32 1.60
C LYS A 208 19.89 -1.90 1.05
N LEU A 209 19.74 -0.89 1.91
CA LEU A 209 19.84 0.52 1.52
C LEU A 209 21.28 0.88 1.10
N ALA A 210 22.29 0.34 1.79
CA ALA A 210 23.69 0.50 1.41
C ALA A 210 23.97 -0.08 0.00
N ALA A 211 23.48 -1.30 -0.25
CA ALA A 211 23.64 -2.01 -1.51
C ALA A 211 22.75 -1.49 -2.67
N ASP A 212 21.75 -0.63 -2.38
CA ASP A 212 20.85 -0.11 -3.41
C ASP A 212 21.59 0.92 -4.28
N VAL A 213 21.87 0.56 -5.53
CA VAL A 213 22.51 1.43 -6.53
C VAL A 213 21.61 2.59 -6.96
N GLY A 214 20.30 2.45 -6.76
CA GLY A 214 19.30 3.47 -7.02
C GLY A 214 19.18 4.49 -5.90
N VAL A 215 19.95 4.38 -4.80
CA VAL A 215 20.00 5.35 -3.70
C VAL A 215 21.27 6.18 -3.81
N ASP A 216 21.14 7.51 -3.76
CA ASP A 216 22.28 8.41 -3.89
C ASP A 216 23.22 8.39 -2.67
N ALA A 217 24.45 8.87 -2.88
CA ALA A 217 25.47 8.92 -1.84
C ALA A 217 25.06 9.80 -0.65
N THR A 218 24.34 10.91 -0.89
CA THR A 218 23.91 11.85 0.15
C THR A 218 22.98 11.18 1.15
N LEU A 219 22.00 10.41 0.68
CA LEU A 219 21.08 9.69 1.55
C LEU A 219 21.77 8.54 2.29
N LYS A 220 22.68 7.82 1.63
CA LYS A 220 23.49 6.78 2.31
C LYS A 220 24.30 7.39 3.47
N PHE A 221 24.86 8.60 3.29
CA PHE A 221 25.53 9.31 4.38
C PHE A 221 24.60 9.73 5.51
N GLN A 222 23.43 10.27 5.17
CA GLN A 222 22.41 10.58 6.18
C GLN A 222 22.06 9.32 6.98
N ALA A 223 21.86 8.20 6.30
CA ALA A 223 21.56 6.92 6.94
C ALA A 223 22.69 6.44 7.85
N ALA A 224 23.96 6.61 7.44
CA ALA A 224 25.12 6.27 8.26
C ALA A 224 25.18 7.08 9.57
N GLY A 225 24.82 8.36 9.52
CA GLY A 225 24.77 9.21 10.71
C GLY A 225 23.66 8.84 11.69
N GLU A 226 22.60 8.18 11.22
CA GLU A 226 21.43 7.85 12.04
C GLU A 226 21.38 6.37 12.46
N VAL A 227 22.12 5.48 11.80
CA VAL A 227 22.16 4.06 12.17
C VAL A 227 23.00 3.85 13.43
N GLY A 228 22.44 3.13 14.40
CA GLY A 228 23.08 2.81 15.68
C GLY A 228 23.94 1.53 15.66
N ASP A 229 24.28 1.00 14.48
CA ASP A 229 25.05 -0.23 14.28
C ASP A 229 26.31 0.07 13.48
N ASP A 230 27.47 -0.15 14.12
CA ASP A 230 28.78 0.19 13.56
C ASP A 230 29.09 -0.55 12.25
N PRO A 231 28.85 -1.88 12.13
CA PRO A 231 29.01 -2.59 10.85
C PRO A 231 28.20 -1.96 9.71
N VAL A 232 26.93 -1.65 9.94
CA VAL A 232 26.07 -1.02 8.93
C VAL A 232 26.52 0.41 8.63
N ARG A 233 26.94 1.18 9.64
CA ARG A 233 27.44 2.55 9.46
C ARG A 233 28.61 2.57 8.50
N ILE A 234 29.56 1.66 8.69
CA ILE A 234 30.75 1.56 7.85
C ILE A 234 30.37 1.17 6.42
N GLU A 235 29.50 0.18 6.25
CA GLU A 235 29.05 -0.25 4.91
C GLU A 235 28.32 0.88 4.16
N LEU A 236 27.47 1.65 4.83
CA LEU A 236 26.83 2.83 4.25
C LEU A 236 27.86 3.90 3.85
N CYS A 237 28.87 4.15 4.69
CA CYS A 237 29.96 5.08 4.37
C CYS A 237 30.79 4.61 3.18
N GLU A 238 31.13 3.32 3.13
CA GLU A 238 31.84 2.66 2.03
C GLU A 238 31.06 2.87 0.72
N GLN A 239 29.81 2.41 0.67
CA GLN A 239 28.96 2.47 -0.52
C GLN A 239 28.66 3.91 -0.98
N ALA A 240 28.46 4.84 -0.05
CA ALA A 240 28.26 6.24 -0.38
C ALA A 240 29.52 6.87 -1.00
N ALA A 241 30.69 6.54 -0.47
CA ALA A 241 31.96 7.05 -0.97
C ALA A 241 32.34 6.48 -2.35
N GLU A 242 31.89 5.26 -2.69
CA GLU A 242 32.04 4.73 -4.05
C GLU A 242 31.18 5.51 -5.07
N GLY A 243 30.03 6.01 -4.64
CA GLY A 243 29.06 6.70 -5.49
C GLY A 243 29.27 8.21 -5.67
N THR A 244 30.31 8.81 -5.07
CA THR A 244 30.51 10.28 -5.11
C THR A 244 31.96 10.70 -5.36
N LYS A 245 32.12 11.89 -5.95
CA LYS A 245 33.40 12.62 -6.06
C LYS A 245 33.42 13.89 -5.18
N ASP A 246 32.38 14.13 -4.39
CA ASP A 246 32.31 15.29 -3.50
C ASP A 246 33.22 15.09 -2.28
N LYS A 247 34.32 15.86 -2.23
CA LYS A 247 35.30 15.83 -1.15
C LYS A 247 34.68 16.06 0.22
N ALA A 248 33.70 16.96 0.35
CA ALA A 248 33.08 17.26 1.63
C ALA A 248 32.27 16.06 2.15
N LEU A 249 31.56 15.37 1.25
CA LEU A 249 30.86 14.13 1.59
C LEU A 249 31.84 13.00 1.95
N LEU A 250 32.96 12.89 1.23
CA LEU A 250 34.01 11.92 1.54
C LEU A 250 34.62 12.16 2.93
N VAL A 251 34.98 13.40 3.28
CA VAL A 251 35.50 13.73 4.63
C VAL A 251 34.48 13.36 5.71
N LYS A 252 33.19 13.64 5.48
CA LYS A 252 32.12 13.25 6.41
C LYS A 252 32.02 11.72 6.56
N ALA A 253 32.12 10.98 5.46
CA ALA A 253 32.17 9.51 5.44
C ALA A 253 33.24 8.96 6.37
N LEU A 254 34.46 9.48 6.20
CA LEU A 254 35.62 9.03 6.94
C LEU A 254 35.41 9.27 8.44
N ARG A 255 35.03 10.50 8.82
CA ARG A 255 34.78 10.84 10.24
C ARG A 255 33.73 9.92 10.88
N LEU A 256 32.65 9.61 10.17
CA LEU A 256 31.63 8.66 10.66
C LEU A 256 32.19 7.24 10.81
N ALA A 257 32.93 6.73 9.83
CA ALA A 257 33.55 5.40 9.91
C ALA A 257 34.53 5.28 11.09
N TYR A 258 35.36 6.31 11.33
CA TYR A 258 36.33 6.34 12.44
C TYR A 258 35.67 6.32 13.83
N SER A 259 34.46 6.87 13.95
CA SER A 259 33.70 6.79 15.21
C SER A 259 33.13 5.40 15.50
N SER A 260 33.11 4.51 14.51
CA SER A 260 32.55 3.15 14.61
C SER A 260 33.60 2.07 14.84
N ASP A 261 34.53 1.93 13.90
CA ASP A 261 35.57 0.89 13.92
C ASP A 261 36.83 1.50 13.33
N GLN A 262 37.79 1.79 14.20
CA GLN A 262 39.03 2.46 13.80
C GLN A 262 39.85 1.62 12.81
N ASP A 263 39.84 0.29 12.93
CA ASP A 263 40.66 -0.58 12.08
C ASP A 263 40.06 -0.68 10.68
N ARG A 264 38.75 -0.93 10.61
CA ARG A 264 38.04 -0.98 9.33
C ARG A 264 37.98 0.39 8.66
N ALA A 265 37.83 1.47 9.43
CA ALA A 265 37.91 2.84 8.92
C ALA A 265 39.29 3.17 8.35
N VAL A 266 40.39 2.74 8.98
CA VAL A 266 41.75 2.91 8.44
C VAL A 266 41.89 2.21 7.07
N TRP A 267 41.42 0.97 6.95
CA TRP A 267 41.43 0.24 5.68
C TRP A 267 40.58 0.91 4.60
N PHE A 268 39.34 1.28 4.95
CA PHE A 268 38.45 2.02 4.07
C PHE A 268 39.06 3.33 3.58
N THR A 269 39.69 4.09 4.49
CA THR A 269 40.35 5.37 4.17
C THR A 269 41.51 5.16 3.20
N ALA A 270 42.35 4.15 3.41
CA ALA A 270 43.45 3.83 2.51
C ALA A 270 42.95 3.43 1.12
N LEU A 271 41.88 2.62 1.05
CA LEU A 271 41.23 2.26 -0.22
C LEU A 271 40.65 3.46 -0.95
N LEU A 272 40.02 4.38 -0.22
CA LEU A 272 39.49 5.62 -0.77
C LEU A 272 40.61 6.48 -1.37
N LEU A 273 41.69 6.70 -0.62
CA LEU A 273 42.81 7.54 -1.03
C LEU A 273 43.52 6.99 -2.27
N LYS A 274 43.67 5.67 -2.40
CA LYS A 274 44.23 5.05 -3.62
C LYS A 274 43.46 5.39 -4.90
N ARG A 275 42.19 5.78 -4.80
CA ARG A 275 41.36 6.18 -5.95
C ARG A 275 41.55 7.64 -6.35
N TRP A 276 42.27 8.42 -5.55
CA TRP A 276 42.48 9.86 -5.73
C TRP A 276 43.95 10.18 -6.03
N PRO A 277 44.23 11.25 -6.78
CA PRO A 277 45.61 11.70 -7.01
C PRO A 277 46.33 11.99 -5.69
N GLU A 278 47.61 11.61 -5.58
CA GLU A 278 48.41 11.79 -4.37
C GLU A 278 48.40 13.23 -3.83
N ARG A 279 48.38 14.22 -4.72
CA ARG A 279 48.28 15.65 -4.37
C ARG A 279 47.04 16.01 -3.54
N GLU A 280 46.03 15.15 -3.54
CA GLU A 280 44.77 15.37 -2.80
C GLU A 280 44.72 14.60 -1.48
N TRP A 281 45.67 13.69 -1.24
CA TRP A 281 45.70 12.86 -0.04
C TRP A 281 45.84 13.70 1.22
N ASP A 282 46.74 14.70 1.21
CA ASP A 282 46.96 15.60 2.34
C ASP A 282 45.69 16.35 2.74
N SER A 283 44.83 16.70 1.77
CA SER A 283 43.59 17.42 2.05
C SER A 283 42.57 16.55 2.77
N LEU A 284 42.47 15.27 2.40
CA LEU A 284 41.56 14.29 2.99
C LEU A 284 42.08 13.74 4.33
N GLN A 285 43.41 13.64 4.49
CA GLN A 285 44.06 13.16 5.70
C GLN A 285 44.15 14.22 6.81
N ARG A 286 44.07 15.51 6.48
CA ARG A 286 44.13 16.61 7.45
C ARG A 286 43.08 16.50 8.54
N ASP A 287 41.93 15.93 8.22
CA ASP A 287 40.81 15.75 9.13
C ASP A 287 40.89 14.50 10.00
N LEU A 288 41.94 13.68 9.82
CA LEU A 288 42.24 12.53 10.67
C LEU A 288 43.18 12.96 11.79
N ASP A 289 42.99 12.37 12.98
CA ASP A 289 43.96 12.51 14.06
C ASP A 289 45.33 11.91 13.70
N GLY A 290 46.35 12.26 14.48
CA GLY A 290 47.74 11.87 14.20
C GLY A 290 47.99 10.36 14.21
N GLN A 291 47.23 9.58 14.99
CA GLN A 291 47.41 8.12 15.07
C GLN A 291 46.80 7.44 13.84
N HIS A 292 45.57 7.81 13.47
CA HIS A 292 44.90 7.29 12.29
C HIS A 292 45.60 7.69 11.01
N ARG A 293 46.09 8.93 10.90
CA ARG A 293 46.86 9.41 9.75
C ARG A 293 48.11 8.54 9.51
N LYS A 294 48.88 8.25 10.56
CA LYS A 294 50.07 7.37 10.46
C LYS A 294 49.72 5.98 9.94
N ARG A 295 48.64 5.38 10.45
CA ARG A 295 48.19 4.04 10.02
C ARG A 295 47.74 4.02 8.56
N VAL A 296 47.01 5.05 8.12
CA VAL A 296 46.60 5.21 6.71
C VAL A 296 47.82 5.39 5.81
N SER A 297 48.76 6.26 6.17
CA SER A 297 49.99 6.46 5.39
C SER A 297 50.80 5.16 5.26
N ALA A 298 50.87 4.34 6.32
CA ALA A 298 51.53 3.03 6.26
C ALA A 298 50.87 2.06 5.27
N LEU A 299 49.54 2.07 5.15
CA LEU A 299 48.80 1.24 4.17
C LEU A 299 48.90 1.75 2.72
N LEU A 300 49.23 3.02 2.55
CA LEU A 300 49.44 3.66 1.25
C LEU A 300 50.87 3.54 0.74
N ALA A 301 51.83 3.29 1.65
CA ALA A 301 53.22 3.09 1.27
C ALA A 301 53.35 1.92 0.26
N PRO A 302 54.22 2.05 -0.76
CA PRO A 302 54.51 0.94 -1.65
C PRO A 302 55.06 -0.24 -0.82
N PRO A 303 54.78 -1.50 -1.21
CA PRO A 303 55.30 -2.66 -0.51
C PRO A 303 56.82 -2.52 -0.42
N GLU A 304 57.37 -2.70 0.78
CA GLU A 304 58.81 -2.73 0.98
C GLU A 304 59.38 -3.71 -0.04
N LYS A 305 60.35 -3.26 -0.84
CA LYS A 305 61.16 -4.15 -1.65
C LYS A 305 61.85 -5.09 -0.67
N THR A 306 61.30 -6.26 -0.46
CA THR A 306 62.06 -7.38 0.08
C THR A 306 63.13 -7.67 -0.96
N ASN A 307 64.32 -7.10 -0.74
CA ASN A 307 65.51 -7.57 -1.42
C ASN A 307 65.60 -9.06 -1.08
N PRO A 308 65.56 -9.97 -2.08
CA PRO A 308 65.86 -11.36 -1.82
C PRO A 308 67.30 -11.40 -1.29
N ALA A 309 67.44 -11.94 -0.07
CA ALA A 309 68.73 -12.27 0.52
C ALA A 309 69.34 -13.47 -0.20
#